data_AF-A0A165THY9-F1
#
_entry.id   AF-A0A165THY9-F1
#
_cell.length_a   1.000
_cell.length_b   1.000
_cell.length_c   1.000
_cell.angle_alpha   90.00
_cell.angle_beta   90.00
_cell.angle_gamma   90.00
#
_symmetry.space_group_name_H-M   'P 1'
#
loop_
_entity.id
_entity.type
_entity.pdbx_description
1 polymer ?
#
loop_
_entity_poly.entity_id
_entity_poly.type
_entity_poly.pdbx_seq_one_letter_code
_entity_poly.pdbx_strand_id
1 'polypeptide(L)'
;MFVQVARLCRPRLTTRQLPAFLRTYATFEQQSFIPPSQLEDVADSNPGAGASRDKKKRTWRSKLKPSSPAYYTTRPSFYDTMVTLNEALQAAHRALRDCGLYPLPPHALAAIPEYQTLYMNQEGMAGLLGDGPKLTMTRHRRLVALLGEVHDCRKIARAAGLVKLEQSLDGIIEPFERPNKEEQLNQGKRKPVKFDEYGRSYTLGRRKESSARVWLIPTVPFEEHVVASSSLSSEIAVEEETGASVNDLPVTQILVNNTPMPQYFPNLSDREAIIRPFKVAGLLGAYNVFALTRGGGTTGQTGSIVTGIARGLVAQEHRRASLISEHIHNTFIEPINRELSQVPPTLLAQVESEIKAAEVSGMGVHMEMMGVREESSEMEQVRRLVEARTEKEAEVRKAREAAETVELALRRSKLTRRDPRMVERKKTGLRKSRARYSWVKR
;
A
#
# COMPACT_ATOMS: atom_id res chain seq x y z
N MET A 1 -2.52 8.34 22.05
CA MET A 1 -3.47 8.87 23.05
C MET A 1 -4.96 8.60 22.77
N PHE A 2 -5.38 8.10 21.60
CA PHE A 2 -6.82 7.81 21.36
C PHE A 2 -7.29 6.37 21.71
N VAL A 3 -6.37 5.45 22.02
CA VAL A 3 -6.70 4.03 22.25
C VAL A 3 -7.02 3.71 23.73
N GLN A 4 -6.68 4.61 24.67
CA GLN A 4 -6.75 4.31 26.11
C GLN A 4 -8.05 4.79 26.79
N VAL A 5 -8.80 5.72 26.19
CA VAL A 5 -10.06 6.21 26.77
C VAL A 5 -11.22 5.22 26.58
N ALA A 6 -11.09 4.25 25.67
CA ALA A 6 -12.16 3.28 25.38
C ALA A 6 -12.30 2.13 26.41
N ARG A 7 -11.40 2.00 27.40
CA ARG A 7 -11.44 0.88 28.37
C ARG A 7 -12.38 1.07 29.56
N LEU A 8 -12.98 2.24 29.76
CA LEU A 8 -13.77 2.55 30.97
C LEU A 8 -15.28 2.60 30.80
N CYS A 9 -15.82 2.38 29.59
CA CYS A 9 -17.26 2.25 29.39
C CYS A 9 -17.60 0.82 28.99
N ARG A 10 -17.93 -0.03 29.97
CA ARG A 10 -18.72 -1.24 29.73
C ARG A 10 -20.21 -0.86 29.74
N PRO A 11 -20.88 -0.68 28.58
CA PRO A 11 -22.33 -0.72 28.59
C PRO A 11 -22.76 -2.16 28.82
N ARG A 12 -23.69 -2.35 29.76
CA ARG A 12 -24.39 -3.62 29.95
C ARG A 12 -24.96 -4.06 28.60
N LEU A 13 -24.45 -5.16 28.06
CA LEU A 13 -24.99 -5.82 26.88
C LEU A 13 -26.40 -6.31 27.20
N THR A 14 -27.40 -5.48 26.98
CA THR A 14 -28.76 -5.99 26.77
C THR A 14 -28.73 -6.71 25.44
N THR A 15 -28.82 -8.04 25.48
CA THR A 15 -29.05 -8.91 24.34
C THR A 15 -30.37 -8.54 23.67
N ARG A 16 -30.36 -7.52 22.81
CA ARG A 16 -31.38 -7.39 21.76
C ARG A 16 -30.90 -8.23 20.59
N GLN A 17 -31.55 -9.37 20.43
CA GLN A 17 -31.53 -10.13 19.19
C GLN A 17 -31.72 -9.13 18.04
N LEU A 18 -30.83 -9.21 17.04
CA LEU A 18 -31.03 -8.53 15.77
C LEU A 18 -32.44 -8.89 15.29
N PRO A 19 -33.28 -7.92 14.90
CA PRO A 19 -34.60 -8.26 14.40
C PRO A 19 -34.40 -9.09 13.14
N ALA A 20 -34.91 -10.33 13.16
CA ALA A 20 -35.18 -11.05 11.93
C ALA A 20 -36.04 -10.12 11.07
N PHE A 21 -35.56 -9.78 9.87
CA PHE A 21 -36.23 -8.88 8.96
C PHE A 21 -37.54 -9.51 8.43
N LEU A 22 -38.58 -9.44 9.25
CA LEU A 22 -39.97 -9.51 8.81
C LEU A 22 -40.51 -8.08 8.88
N ARG A 23 -40.44 -7.39 7.74
CA ARG A 23 -41.03 -6.07 7.56
C ARG A 23 -42.55 -6.23 7.52
N THR A 24 -43.19 -6.24 8.69
CA THR A 24 -44.63 -5.99 8.78
C THR A 24 -44.82 -4.50 8.50
N TYR A 25 -45.21 -4.16 7.28
CA TYR A 25 -45.72 -2.84 6.99
C TYR A 25 -47.02 -2.65 7.76
N ALA A 26 -47.07 -1.64 8.63
CA ALA A 26 -48.31 -1.13 9.17
C ALA A 26 -49.13 -0.58 8.01
N THR A 27 -50.11 -1.35 7.54
CA THR A 27 -51.16 -0.85 6.66
C THR A 27 -52.07 0.03 7.51
N PHE A 28 -51.94 1.34 7.37
CA PHE A 28 -53.07 2.23 7.58
C PHE A 28 -54.23 1.69 6.74
N GLU A 29 -55.38 1.44 7.37
CA GLU A 29 -56.64 1.13 6.69
C GLU A 29 -57.06 2.34 5.86
N GLN A 30 -56.48 2.49 4.68
CA GLN A 30 -57.00 3.37 3.64
C GLN A 30 -58.17 2.63 3.00
N GLN A 31 -59.38 2.91 3.47
CA GLN A 31 -60.57 2.70 2.64
C GLN A 31 -60.31 3.39 1.30
N SER A 32 -60.37 2.62 0.23
CA SER A 32 -60.31 3.15 -1.13
C SER A 32 -61.44 4.15 -1.31
N PHE A 33 -61.11 5.41 -1.60
CA PHE A 33 -62.08 6.42 -2.02
C PHE A 33 -62.72 5.95 -3.34
N ILE A 34 -63.96 5.49 -3.28
CA ILE A 34 -64.76 5.10 -4.44
C ILE A 34 -65.66 6.30 -4.76
N PRO A 35 -65.57 6.90 -5.97
CA PRO A 35 -66.47 7.98 -6.35
C PRO A 35 -67.91 7.47 -6.42
N PRO A 36 -68.91 8.27 -5.98
CA PRO A 36 -70.29 7.82 -5.81
C PRO A 36 -70.98 7.36 -7.12
N SER A 37 -70.44 7.73 -8.28
CA SER A 37 -70.98 7.35 -9.59
C SER A 37 -70.79 5.86 -9.97
N GLN A 38 -70.12 5.06 -9.13
CA GLN A 38 -69.91 3.62 -9.35
C GLN A 38 -70.73 2.71 -8.42
N LEU A 39 -71.59 3.28 -7.56
CA LEU A 39 -72.44 2.50 -6.66
C LEU A 39 -73.84 2.20 -7.23
N GLU A 40 -74.27 2.84 -8.32
CA GLU A 40 -75.66 2.76 -8.79
C GLU A 40 -75.95 1.55 -9.71
N ASP A 41 -74.93 0.85 -10.22
CA ASP A 41 -75.12 -0.22 -11.24
C ASP A 41 -75.03 -1.66 -10.70
N VAL A 42 -75.10 -1.89 -9.38
CA VAL A 42 -75.05 -3.26 -8.82
C VAL A 42 -76.16 -3.52 -7.78
N ALA A 43 -77.36 -3.04 -8.07
CA ALA A 43 -78.57 -3.55 -7.44
C ALA A 43 -79.62 -3.85 -8.51
N ASP A 44 -80.12 -5.09 -8.45
CA ASP A 44 -81.40 -5.53 -8.99
C ASP A 44 -81.53 -5.77 -10.50
N SER A 45 -81.13 -6.98 -10.92
CA SER A 45 -81.91 -7.69 -11.95
C SER A 45 -81.79 -9.21 -11.85
N ASN A 46 -82.72 -9.74 -11.04
CA ASN A 46 -83.64 -10.84 -11.39
C ASN A 46 -83.48 -12.18 -10.64
N PRO A 47 -84.57 -12.70 -10.04
CA PRO A 47 -84.62 -13.91 -9.24
C PRO A 47 -85.07 -15.13 -10.08
N GLY A 48 -84.68 -16.33 -9.65
CA GLY A 48 -85.26 -17.57 -10.18
C GLY A 48 -84.33 -18.78 -10.20
N ALA A 49 -84.77 -19.83 -9.52
CA ALA A 49 -84.51 -21.24 -9.83
C ALA A 49 -83.09 -21.81 -9.61
N GLY A 50 -82.93 -22.50 -8.47
CA GLY A 50 -82.66 -23.95 -8.47
C GLY A 50 -81.24 -24.46 -8.75
N ALA A 51 -80.90 -25.50 -7.99
CA ALA A 51 -79.83 -26.47 -8.21
C ALA A 51 -78.42 -26.16 -7.67
N SER A 52 -78.06 -26.96 -6.67
CA SER A 52 -76.72 -27.22 -6.15
C SER A 52 -75.65 -27.29 -7.25
N ARG A 53 -74.61 -26.46 -7.14
CA ARG A 53 -73.38 -26.62 -7.91
C ARG A 53 -72.18 -26.19 -7.06
N ASP A 54 -71.31 -27.16 -6.83
CA ASP A 54 -70.00 -27.07 -6.20
C ASP A 54 -69.40 -25.66 -6.21
N LYS A 55 -69.29 -25.05 -5.02
CA LYS A 55 -68.45 -23.86 -4.81
C LYS A 55 -66.97 -24.26 -4.92
N LYS A 56 -66.50 -24.57 -6.13
CA LYS A 56 -65.08 -24.49 -6.47
C LYS A 56 -64.67 -23.04 -6.18
N LYS A 57 -63.97 -22.81 -5.07
CA LYS A 57 -63.39 -21.50 -4.74
C LYS A 57 -62.61 -21.04 -5.97
N ARG A 58 -63.14 -20.03 -6.68
CA ARG A 58 -62.45 -19.37 -7.78
C ARG A 58 -61.23 -18.72 -7.16
N THR A 59 -60.08 -19.40 -7.20
CA THR A 59 -58.81 -18.79 -6.83
C THR A 59 -58.54 -17.76 -7.93
N TRP A 60 -58.92 -16.52 -7.67
CA TRP A 60 -58.51 -15.39 -8.50
C TRP A 60 -56.99 -15.51 -8.67
N ARG A 61 -56.52 -15.79 -9.89
CA ARG A 61 -55.08 -15.84 -10.17
C ARG A 61 -54.52 -14.48 -9.76
N SER A 62 -53.80 -14.46 -8.64
CA SER A 62 -53.15 -13.23 -8.18
C SER A 62 -52.22 -12.77 -9.30
N LYS A 63 -52.36 -11.51 -9.71
CA LYS A 63 -51.43 -10.91 -10.67
C LYS A 63 -50.04 -10.99 -10.06
N LEU A 64 -49.08 -11.53 -10.80
CA LEU A 64 -47.69 -11.57 -10.36
C LEU A 64 -47.22 -10.12 -10.20
N LYS A 65 -46.85 -9.75 -8.98
CA LYS A 65 -46.22 -8.47 -8.70
C LYS A 65 -44.77 -8.52 -9.20
N PRO A 66 -44.21 -7.42 -9.70
CA PRO A 66 -42.80 -7.38 -10.07
C PRO A 66 -41.91 -7.73 -8.87
N SER A 67 -40.75 -8.33 -9.14
CA SER A 67 -39.82 -8.76 -8.10
C SER A 67 -39.13 -7.60 -7.39
N SER A 68 -38.87 -6.49 -8.09
CA SER A 68 -38.22 -5.30 -7.54
C SER A 68 -39.15 -4.08 -7.46
N PRO A 69 -38.98 -3.21 -6.45
CA PRO A 69 -39.65 -1.91 -6.40
C PRO A 69 -39.22 -0.99 -7.55
N ALA A 70 -37.97 -1.11 -8.00
CA ALA A 70 -37.41 -0.35 -9.11
C ALA A 70 -37.78 -0.92 -10.50
N TYR A 71 -38.74 -1.85 -10.59
CA TYR A 71 -39.12 -2.54 -11.83
C TYR A 71 -39.49 -1.60 -12.98
N TYR A 72 -40.20 -0.50 -12.69
CA TYR A 72 -40.60 0.49 -13.69
C TYR A 72 -39.48 1.47 -14.07
N THR A 73 -38.28 1.31 -13.51
CA THR A 73 -37.10 2.07 -13.92
C THR A 73 -36.43 1.41 -15.12
N THR A 74 -35.55 2.15 -15.80
CA THR A 74 -34.78 1.61 -16.93
C THR A 74 -33.75 0.55 -16.54
N ARG A 75 -33.38 0.45 -15.24
CA ARG A 75 -32.35 -0.45 -14.71
C ARG A 75 -32.65 -0.81 -13.24
N PRO A 76 -33.54 -1.78 -12.98
CA PRO A 76 -33.96 -2.12 -11.64
C PRO A 76 -32.80 -2.55 -10.72
N SER A 77 -31.90 -3.42 -11.17
CA SER A 77 -30.83 -3.98 -10.32
C SER A 77 -29.83 -2.91 -9.86
N PHE A 78 -29.56 -1.91 -10.71
CA PHE A 78 -28.70 -0.78 -10.35
C PHE A 78 -29.33 0.07 -9.24
N TYR A 79 -30.62 0.38 -9.32
CA TYR A 79 -31.26 1.19 -8.30
C TYR A 79 -31.47 0.40 -7.01
N ASP A 80 -31.79 -0.89 -7.10
CA ASP A 80 -31.89 -1.77 -5.95
C ASP A 80 -30.53 -1.84 -5.21
N THR A 81 -29.43 -2.05 -5.92
CA THR A 81 -28.08 -2.05 -5.31
C THR A 81 -27.67 -0.68 -4.75
N MET A 82 -28.05 0.41 -5.39
CA MET A 82 -27.84 1.76 -4.84
C MET A 82 -28.61 1.97 -3.54
N VAL A 83 -29.84 1.46 -3.45
CA VAL A 83 -30.66 1.53 -2.22
C VAL A 83 -30.03 0.68 -1.13
N THR A 84 -29.63 -0.57 -1.43
CA THR A 84 -28.98 -1.44 -0.43
C THR A 84 -27.67 -0.84 0.10
N LEU A 85 -26.84 -0.25 -0.76
CA LEU A 85 -25.61 0.44 -0.35
C LEU A 85 -25.89 1.66 0.53
N ASN A 86 -26.90 2.47 0.18
CA ASN A 86 -27.28 3.63 1.00
C ASN A 86 -27.87 3.22 2.36
N GLU A 87 -28.71 2.18 2.39
CA GLU A 87 -29.27 1.64 3.64
C GLU A 87 -28.16 1.08 4.54
N ALA A 88 -27.21 0.34 3.97
CA ALA A 88 -26.04 -0.17 4.68
C ALA A 88 -25.16 0.96 5.23
N LEU A 89 -24.90 1.99 4.43
CA LEU A 89 -24.14 3.17 4.84
C LEU A 89 -24.83 3.92 5.98
N GLN A 90 -26.15 4.15 5.88
CA GLN A 90 -26.92 4.78 6.94
C GLN A 90 -26.91 3.93 8.23
N ALA A 91 -27.03 2.61 8.12
CA ALA A 91 -26.94 1.70 9.26
C ALA A 91 -25.55 1.75 9.91
N ALA A 92 -24.48 1.74 9.10
CA ALA A 92 -23.11 1.86 9.58
C ALA A 92 -22.85 3.21 10.27
N HIS A 93 -23.32 4.32 9.68
CA HIS A 93 -23.25 5.63 10.31
C HIS A 93 -23.97 5.69 11.65
N ARG A 94 -25.16 5.08 11.77
CA ARG A 94 -25.88 5.01 13.05
C ARG A 94 -25.08 4.21 14.08
N ALA A 95 -24.64 3.00 13.71
CA ALA A 95 -23.85 2.16 14.60
C ALA A 95 -22.55 2.84 15.08
N LEU A 96 -21.84 3.54 14.19
CA LEU A 96 -20.63 4.27 14.54
C LEU A 96 -20.91 5.52 15.40
N ARG A 97 -22.04 6.21 15.17
CA ARG A 97 -22.48 7.34 16.03
C ARG A 97 -22.88 6.87 17.41
N ASP A 98 -23.56 5.74 17.51
CA ASP A 98 -23.94 5.14 18.80
C ASP A 98 -22.70 4.78 19.64
N CYS A 99 -21.58 4.43 18.97
CA CYS A 99 -20.27 4.24 19.60
C CYS A 99 -19.46 5.54 19.81
N GLY A 100 -19.95 6.69 19.36
CA GLY A 100 -19.25 7.99 19.45
C GLY A 100 -18.03 8.12 18.52
N LEU A 101 -17.91 7.28 17.49
CA LEU A 101 -16.75 7.24 16.60
C LEU A 101 -16.90 8.08 15.34
N TYR A 102 -18.12 8.47 14.94
CA TYR A 102 -18.40 9.18 13.69
C TYR A 102 -19.10 10.53 13.94
N PRO A 103 -18.77 11.62 13.21
CA PRO A 103 -17.80 11.69 12.10
C PRO A 103 -16.35 11.88 12.57
N LEU A 104 -15.42 11.14 11.97
CA LEU A 104 -13.99 11.41 12.18
C LEU A 104 -13.52 12.55 11.26
N PRO A 105 -12.60 13.41 11.74
CA PRO A 105 -11.94 14.37 10.88
C PRO A 105 -11.01 13.65 9.88
N PRO A 106 -10.74 14.25 8.71
CA PRO A 106 -10.05 13.58 7.59
C PRO A 106 -8.61 13.15 7.94
N HIS A 107 -7.92 13.92 8.80
CA HIS A 107 -6.58 13.57 9.26
C HIS A 107 -6.57 12.31 10.14
N ALA A 108 -7.61 12.12 10.97
CA ALA A 108 -7.73 10.94 11.82
C ALA A 108 -8.05 9.70 11.00
N LEU A 109 -8.85 9.84 9.93
CA LEU A 109 -9.11 8.77 8.97
C LEU A 109 -7.83 8.34 8.25
N ALA A 110 -7.02 9.30 7.80
CA ALA A 110 -5.74 9.03 7.13
C ALA A 110 -4.68 8.36 8.02
N ALA A 111 -4.79 8.50 9.35
CA ALA A 111 -3.88 7.86 10.30
C ALA A 111 -4.18 6.36 10.53
N ILE A 112 -5.40 5.89 10.18
CA ILE A 112 -5.77 4.49 10.33
C ILE A 112 -5.06 3.66 9.25
N PRO A 113 -4.48 2.48 9.59
CA PRO A 113 -3.81 1.63 8.61
C PRO A 113 -4.75 1.25 7.45
N GLU A 114 -4.34 1.58 6.22
CA GLU A 114 -5.13 1.36 5.03
C GLU A 114 -5.01 -0.08 4.50
N TYR A 115 -6.16 -0.68 4.15
CA TYR A 115 -6.23 -1.91 3.37
C TYR A 115 -6.74 -1.54 1.98
N GLN A 116 -5.88 -1.62 0.98
CA GLN A 116 -6.20 -1.15 -0.37
C GLN A 116 -7.28 -2.05 -1.01
N THR A 117 -8.46 -1.50 -1.28
CA THR A 117 -9.54 -2.17 -2.01
C THR A 117 -9.44 -1.82 -3.50
N LEU A 118 -9.65 -2.81 -4.36
CA LEU A 118 -9.73 -2.61 -5.81
C LEU A 118 -11.11 -3.03 -6.28
N TYR A 119 -11.98 -2.05 -6.53
CA TYR A 119 -13.30 -2.29 -7.08
C TYR A 119 -13.25 -2.70 -8.56
N MET A 120 -14.27 -3.42 -8.99
CA MET A 120 -14.45 -3.83 -10.38
C MET A 120 -14.44 -2.63 -11.36
N ASN A 121 -13.94 -2.88 -12.58
CA ASN A 121 -14.10 -1.95 -13.69
C ASN A 121 -15.59 -1.76 -14.04
N GLN A 122 -15.91 -0.72 -14.80
CA GLN A 122 -17.25 -0.45 -15.35
C GLN A 122 -17.88 -1.68 -16.02
N GLU A 123 -17.11 -2.44 -16.80
CA GLU A 123 -17.59 -3.64 -17.48
C GLU A 123 -17.85 -4.79 -16.50
N GLY A 124 -16.98 -4.98 -15.51
CA GLY A 124 -17.18 -5.99 -14.45
C GLY A 124 -18.42 -5.69 -13.61
N MET A 125 -18.61 -4.43 -13.20
CA MET A 125 -19.81 -4.00 -12.48
C MET A 125 -21.08 -4.11 -13.32
N ALA A 126 -21.01 -3.85 -14.62
CA ALA A 126 -22.15 -4.06 -15.51
C ALA A 126 -22.52 -5.55 -15.61
N GLY A 127 -21.52 -6.43 -15.70
CA GLY A 127 -21.71 -7.88 -15.68
C GLY A 127 -22.34 -8.40 -14.40
N LEU A 128 -21.91 -7.89 -13.23
CA LEU A 128 -22.50 -8.22 -11.92
C LEU A 128 -23.99 -7.84 -11.85
N LEU A 129 -24.34 -6.66 -12.37
CA LEU A 129 -25.70 -6.11 -12.29
C LEU A 129 -26.66 -6.71 -13.33
N GLY A 130 -26.18 -7.30 -14.42
CA GLY A 130 -27.01 -7.97 -15.43
C GLY A 130 -27.92 -7.07 -16.29
N ASP A 131 -28.03 -5.78 -15.98
CA ASP A 131 -29.00 -4.83 -16.58
C ASP A 131 -28.46 -4.09 -17.83
N GLY A 132 -28.03 -4.85 -18.85
CA GLY A 132 -27.77 -4.34 -20.20
C GLY A 132 -26.29 -4.16 -20.60
N PRO A 133 -26.01 -3.59 -21.79
CA PRO A 133 -24.73 -3.79 -22.49
C PRO A 133 -23.52 -3.15 -21.80
N LYS A 134 -23.65 -1.94 -21.20
CA LYS A 134 -22.61 -1.26 -20.41
C LYS A 134 -23.22 -0.28 -19.39
N LEU A 135 -22.61 -0.12 -18.22
CA LEU A 135 -22.97 0.90 -17.21
C LEU A 135 -22.41 2.28 -17.61
N THR A 136 -23.14 3.39 -17.50
CA THR A 136 -22.57 4.72 -17.80
C THR A 136 -21.48 5.11 -16.78
N MET A 137 -20.44 5.84 -17.21
CA MET A 137 -19.37 6.29 -16.31
C MET A 137 -19.86 7.11 -15.10
N THR A 138 -20.88 7.94 -15.26
CA THR A 138 -21.49 8.68 -14.13
C THR A 138 -22.08 7.74 -13.08
N ARG A 139 -22.77 6.67 -13.51
CA ARG A 139 -23.35 5.68 -12.60
C ARG A 139 -22.27 4.84 -11.92
N HIS A 140 -21.25 4.42 -12.69
CA HIS A 140 -20.09 3.70 -12.15
C HIS A 140 -19.37 4.53 -11.08
N ARG A 141 -19.06 5.80 -11.36
CA ARG A 141 -18.45 6.72 -10.38
C ARG A 141 -19.31 6.90 -9.14
N ARG A 142 -20.63 7.02 -9.29
CA ARG A 142 -21.56 7.14 -8.17
C ARG A 142 -21.55 5.90 -7.28
N LEU A 143 -21.51 4.71 -7.89
CA LEU A 143 -21.43 3.45 -7.15
C LEU A 143 -20.08 3.32 -6.42
N VAL A 144 -18.97 3.63 -7.09
CA VAL A 144 -17.63 3.64 -6.47
C VAL A 144 -17.53 4.65 -5.32
N ALA A 145 -18.14 5.83 -5.45
CA ALA A 145 -18.17 6.82 -4.38
C ALA A 145 -18.88 6.28 -3.13
N LEU A 146 -20.07 5.68 -3.29
CA LEU A 146 -20.79 5.05 -2.18
C LEU A 146 -20.01 3.88 -1.56
N LEU A 147 -19.40 3.04 -2.39
CA LEU A 147 -18.54 1.95 -1.89
C LEU A 147 -17.33 2.49 -1.11
N GLY A 148 -16.77 3.63 -1.52
CA GLY A 148 -15.71 4.33 -0.80
C GLY A 148 -16.15 4.78 0.60
N GLU A 149 -17.34 5.40 0.71
CA GLU A 149 -17.91 5.81 2.00
C GLU A 149 -18.18 4.60 2.91
N VAL A 150 -18.68 3.50 2.35
CA VAL A 150 -18.87 2.23 3.09
C VAL A 150 -17.52 1.64 3.54
N HIS A 151 -16.49 1.74 2.71
CA HIS A 151 -15.13 1.29 3.03
C HIS A 151 -14.51 2.11 4.16
N ASP A 152 -14.74 3.42 4.19
CA ASP A 152 -14.29 4.26 5.30
C ASP A 152 -14.97 3.85 6.62
N CYS A 153 -16.27 3.54 6.59
CA CYS A 153 -16.96 2.98 7.77
C CYS A 153 -16.34 1.64 8.23
N ARG A 154 -15.97 0.77 7.28
CA ARG A 154 -15.26 -0.49 7.57
C ARG A 154 -13.90 -0.24 8.22
N LYS A 155 -13.11 0.72 7.72
CA LYS A 155 -11.81 1.10 8.32
C LYS A 155 -11.98 1.48 9.79
N ILE A 156 -12.98 2.31 10.08
CA ILE A 156 -13.27 2.77 11.44
C ILE A 156 -13.70 1.60 12.33
N ALA A 157 -14.62 0.76 11.84
CA ALA A 157 -15.10 -0.41 12.56
C ALA A 157 -13.95 -1.36 12.94
N ARG A 158 -13.03 -1.61 12.00
CA ARG A 158 -11.86 -2.46 12.22
C ARG A 158 -10.87 -1.87 13.22
N ALA A 159 -10.59 -0.56 13.11
CA ALA A 159 -9.73 0.14 14.05
C ALA A 159 -10.29 0.14 15.48
N ALA A 160 -11.63 0.18 15.62
CA ALA A 160 -12.32 0.11 16.90
C ALA A 160 -12.58 -1.32 17.42
N GLY A 161 -12.30 -2.36 16.62
CA GLY A 161 -12.55 -3.77 17.00
C GLY A 161 -14.02 -4.20 16.94
N LEU A 162 -14.86 -3.51 16.16
CA LEU A 162 -16.30 -3.81 16.00
C LEU A 162 -16.53 -4.94 14.98
N VAL A 163 -16.21 -6.18 15.37
CA VAL A 163 -16.19 -7.36 14.49
C VAL A 163 -17.52 -7.61 13.75
N LYS A 164 -18.66 -7.44 14.43
CA LYS A 164 -19.99 -7.69 13.81
C LYS A 164 -20.31 -6.70 12.69
N LEU A 165 -19.95 -5.43 12.91
CA LEU A 165 -20.17 -4.38 11.92
C LEU A 165 -19.21 -4.59 10.73
N GLU A 166 -17.95 -4.89 11.01
CA GLU A 166 -16.95 -5.22 9.99
C GLU A 166 -17.41 -6.38 9.09
N GLN A 167 -17.83 -7.52 9.67
CA GLN A 167 -18.31 -8.67 8.90
C GLN A 167 -19.53 -8.35 8.04
N SER A 168 -20.46 -7.53 8.55
CA SER A 168 -21.63 -7.10 7.77
C SER A 168 -21.24 -6.20 6.59
N LEU A 169 -20.26 -5.31 6.77
CA LEU A 169 -19.78 -4.44 5.71
C LEU A 169 -18.94 -5.21 4.69
N ASP A 170 -18.18 -6.21 5.13
CA ASP A 170 -17.37 -7.08 4.28
C ASP A 170 -18.25 -7.88 3.32
N GLY A 171 -19.35 -8.47 3.80
CA GLY A 171 -20.30 -9.18 2.94
C GLY A 171 -20.98 -8.29 1.89
N ILE A 172 -21.05 -6.97 2.11
CA ILE A 172 -21.61 -6.01 1.15
C ILE A 172 -20.56 -5.55 0.15
N ILE A 173 -19.31 -5.39 0.58
CA ILE A 173 -18.19 -4.91 -0.25
C ILE A 173 -17.64 -6.01 -1.15
N GLU A 174 -17.48 -7.23 -0.62
CA GLU A 174 -16.84 -8.37 -1.29
C GLU A 174 -17.35 -8.64 -2.72
N PRO A 175 -18.67 -8.61 -3.00
CA PRO A 175 -19.19 -8.82 -4.36
C PRO A 175 -18.72 -7.78 -5.39
N PHE A 176 -18.34 -6.58 -4.96
CA PHE A 176 -17.89 -5.48 -5.83
C PHE A 176 -16.37 -5.40 -5.95
N GLU A 177 -15.63 -6.20 -5.19
CA GLU A 177 -14.17 -6.31 -5.31
C GLU A 177 -13.77 -7.14 -6.53
N ARG A 178 -12.55 -6.90 -7.04
CA ARG A 178 -12.02 -7.73 -8.12
C ARG A 178 -11.56 -9.09 -7.59
N PRO A 179 -11.80 -10.19 -8.33
CA PRO A 179 -11.29 -11.50 -7.95
C PRO A 179 -9.75 -11.54 -7.93
N ASN A 180 -9.08 -10.86 -8.86
CA ASN A 180 -7.60 -10.84 -8.96
C ASN A 180 -6.97 -9.62 -8.26
N LYS A 181 -7.58 -9.13 -7.18
CA LYS A 181 -7.14 -7.92 -6.46
C LYS A 181 -5.67 -7.99 -6.05
N GLU A 182 -5.24 -9.09 -5.43
CA GLU A 182 -3.87 -9.23 -4.92
C GLU A 182 -2.83 -9.22 -6.03
N GLU A 183 -3.10 -9.93 -7.13
CA GLU A 183 -2.24 -9.92 -8.31
C GLU A 183 -2.09 -8.50 -8.86
N GLN A 184 -3.19 -7.75 -8.91
CA GLN A 184 -3.20 -6.40 -9.47
C GLN A 184 -2.56 -5.36 -8.55
N LEU A 185 -2.64 -5.54 -7.22
CA LEU A 185 -1.87 -4.74 -6.25
C LEU A 185 -0.37 -5.06 -6.31
N ASN A 186 -0.03 -6.30 -6.69
CA ASN A 186 1.35 -6.72 -6.89
C ASN A 186 1.87 -6.36 -8.29
N GLN A 187 0.99 -6.07 -9.26
CA GLN A 187 1.39 -5.56 -10.57
C GLN A 187 2.10 -4.22 -10.43
N GLY A 188 3.38 -4.18 -10.82
CA GLY A 188 4.22 -2.99 -10.74
C GLY A 188 5.15 -2.95 -9.53
N LYS A 189 4.91 -3.75 -8.49
CA LYS A 189 5.91 -4.00 -7.44
C LYS A 189 7.06 -4.80 -8.05
N ARG A 190 8.27 -4.28 -7.94
CA ARG A 190 9.47 -4.97 -8.44
C ARG A 190 9.79 -6.11 -7.48
N LYS A 191 10.08 -7.30 -8.03
CA LYS A 191 10.63 -8.39 -7.21
C LYS A 191 11.96 -7.93 -6.61
N PRO A 192 12.22 -8.19 -5.32
CA PRO A 192 13.49 -7.83 -4.70
C PRO A 192 14.64 -8.54 -5.42
N VAL A 193 15.80 -7.88 -5.43
CA VAL A 193 17.02 -8.47 -6.00
C VAL A 193 17.47 -9.61 -5.11
N LYS A 194 17.89 -10.72 -5.73
CA LYS A 194 18.44 -11.87 -5.01
C LYS A 194 19.90 -11.63 -4.68
N PHE A 195 20.29 -12.04 -3.48
CA PHE A 195 21.66 -12.01 -3.03
C PHE A 195 22.22 -13.43 -2.93
N ASP A 196 23.50 -13.58 -3.29
CA ASP A 196 24.24 -14.82 -3.11
C ASP A 196 24.73 -14.96 -1.65
N GLU A 197 25.24 -16.14 -1.30
CA GLU A 197 25.91 -16.44 -0.02
C GLU A 197 27.04 -15.43 0.29
N TYR A 198 27.86 -15.09 -0.70
CA TYR A 198 28.96 -14.13 -0.60
C TYR A 198 28.54 -12.65 -0.51
N GLY A 199 27.25 -12.38 -0.37
CA GLY A 199 26.76 -11.01 -0.27
C GLY A 199 26.60 -10.27 -1.61
N ARG A 200 26.82 -10.94 -2.75
CA ARG A 200 26.78 -10.32 -4.08
C ARG A 200 25.35 -10.12 -4.56
N SER A 201 25.05 -8.96 -5.14
CA SER A 201 23.76 -8.70 -5.77
C SER A 201 23.79 -9.09 -7.25
N TYR A 202 22.86 -9.92 -7.71
CA TYR A 202 22.74 -10.28 -9.13
C TYR A 202 21.73 -9.39 -9.85
N THR A 203 22.17 -8.67 -10.89
CA THR A 203 21.30 -7.77 -11.67
C THR A 203 21.48 -7.91 -13.18
N LEU A 204 20.44 -7.48 -13.90
CA LEU A 204 20.38 -7.52 -15.36
C LEU A 204 20.17 -6.13 -15.94
N GLY A 205 20.99 -5.79 -16.93
CA GLY A 205 20.86 -4.59 -17.75
C GLY A 205 20.71 -4.93 -19.22
N ARG A 206 19.92 -4.14 -19.95
CA ARG A 206 19.71 -4.31 -21.40
C ARG A 206 19.62 -2.95 -22.09
N ARG A 207 20.32 -2.80 -23.20
CA ARG A 207 20.23 -1.62 -24.07
C ARG A 207 20.42 -2.03 -25.52
N LYS A 208 19.48 -1.65 -26.40
CA LYS A 208 19.41 -2.16 -27.78
C LYS A 208 19.48 -3.70 -27.77
N GLU A 209 20.49 -4.26 -28.44
CA GLU A 209 20.79 -5.69 -28.54
C GLU A 209 21.72 -6.18 -27.41
N SER A 210 22.37 -5.27 -26.69
CA SER A 210 23.33 -5.63 -25.64
C SER A 210 22.62 -6.03 -24.35
N SER A 211 23.12 -7.10 -23.75
CA SER A 211 22.71 -7.60 -22.44
C SER A 211 23.90 -7.71 -21.51
N ALA A 212 23.71 -7.31 -20.26
CA ALA A 212 24.73 -7.36 -19.22
C ALA A 212 24.18 -8.11 -18.00
N ARG A 213 24.93 -9.11 -17.54
CA ARG A 213 24.80 -9.69 -16.19
C ARG A 213 25.81 -9.00 -15.30
N VAL A 214 25.36 -8.45 -14.18
CA VAL A 214 26.21 -7.65 -13.30
C VAL A 214 26.09 -8.19 -11.88
N TRP A 215 27.24 -8.51 -11.30
CA TRP A 215 27.42 -8.84 -9.89
C TRP A 215 28.10 -7.66 -9.21
N LEU A 216 27.57 -7.28 -8.06
CA LEU A 216 28.08 -6.17 -7.26
C LEU A 216 28.34 -6.67 -5.85
N ILE A 217 29.53 -6.41 -5.32
CA ILE A 217 29.97 -6.81 -3.98
C ILE A 217 30.57 -5.58 -3.28
N PRO A 218 30.31 -5.34 -1.99
CA PRO A 218 31.00 -4.26 -1.27
C PRO A 218 32.51 -4.54 -1.20
N THR A 219 33.33 -3.48 -1.15
CA THR A 219 34.79 -3.61 -1.00
C THR A 219 35.18 -4.04 0.40
N VAL A 220 34.51 -3.49 1.41
CA VAL A 220 34.59 -3.90 2.80
C VAL A 220 33.28 -4.59 3.16
N PRO A 221 33.29 -5.85 3.64
CA PRO A 221 32.06 -6.55 3.99
C PRO A 221 31.32 -5.78 5.09
N PHE A 222 30.00 -5.65 4.93
CA PHE A 222 29.18 -4.83 5.83
C PHE A 222 29.19 -5.31 7.29
N GLU A 223 29.43 -6.60 7.52
CA GLU A 223 29.53 -7.18 8.87
C GLU A 223 30.65 -6.54 9.68
N GLU A 224 31.80 -6.24 9.06
CA GLU A 224 32.92 -5.56 9.71
C GLU A 224 32.57 -4.11 10.07
N HIS A 225 31.85 -3.39 9.20
CA HIS A 225 31.39 -2.02 9.48
C HIS A 225 30.41 -1.93 10.65
N VAL A 226 29.58 -2.95 10.83
CA VAL A 226 28.61 -3.04 11.94
C VAL A 226 29.36 -3.28 13.25
N VAL A 227 30.30 -4.23 13.27
CA VAL A 227 31.13 -4.53 14.45
C VAL A 227 32.02 -3.34 14.84
N ALA A 228 32.60 -2.62 13.87
CA ALA A 228 33.40 -1.42 14.14
C ALA A 228 32.59 -0.28 14.78
N SER A 229 31.28 -0.20 14.50
CA SER A 229 30.40 0.81 15.09
C SER A 229 29.97 0.50 16.53
N SER A 230 29.97 -0.78 16.93
CA SER A 230 29.67 -1.21 18.29
C SER A 230 30.92 -1.24 19.20
N SER A 231 32.11 -1.46 18.63
CA SER A 231 33.37 -1.44 19.38
C SER A 231 33.91 -0.04 19.71
N LEU A 232 33.39 1.02 19.08
CA LEU A 232 33.70 2.42 19.45
C LEU A 232 33.25 2.82 20.87
N SER A 233 32.50 1.95 21.56
CA SER A 233 32.14 2.09 22.98
C SER A 233 33.05 1.33 23.95
N SER A 234 34.00 0.52 23.47
CA SER A 234 34.88 -0.29 24.30
C SER A 234 36.34 -0.12 23.86
N GLU A 235 37.01 0.81 24.53
CA GLU A 235 38.45 0.92 24.73
C GLU A 235 39.36 1.10 23.50
N ILE A 236 40.16 2.17 23.57
CA ILE A 236 41.41 2.36 22.84
C ILE A 236 42.38 1.27 23.33
N ALA A 237 42.26 0.06 22.79
CA ALA A 237 43.33 -0.92 22.81
C ALA A 237 44.20 -0.65 21.58
N VAL A 238 45.41 -0.13 21.82
CA VAL A 238 46.46 -0.04 20.82
C VAL A 238 46.90 -1.47 20.50
N GLU A 239 46.24 -2.10 19.54
CA GLU A 239 46.86 -3.21 18.81
C GLU A 239 47.68 -2.59 17.68
N GLU A 240 48.99 -2.86 17.70
CA GLU A 240 49.92 -2.47 16.66
C GLU A 240 49.53 -3.14 15.34
N GLU A 241 48.73 -2.46 14.54
CA GLU A 241 48.45 -2.83 13.16
C GLU A 241 49.73 -2.68 12.33
N THR A 242 50.46 -3.77 12.18
CA THR A 242 51.53 -3.90 11.20
C THR A 242 50.96 -3.78 9.79
N GLY A 243 51.04 -2.58 9.22
CA GLY A 243 51.17 -2.40 7.77
C GLY A 243 49.95 -1.93 6.98
N ALA A 244 49.18 -0.94 7.44
CA ALA A 244 48.31 -0.19 6.54
C ALA A 244 49.15 0.76 5.66
N SER A 245 49.50 0.30 4.46
CA SER A 245 50.24 1.10 3.47
C SER A 245 49.32 2.13 2.85
N VAL A 246 49.87 3.23 2.34
CA VAL A 246 49.15 4.31 1.63
C VAL A 246 48.29 3.81 0.43
N ASN A 247 48.42 2.53 0.06
CA ASN A 247 47.64 1.82 -0.97
C ASN A 247 46.31 1.19 -0.49
N ASP A 248 45.97 1.24 0.79
CA ASP A 248 44.77 0.56 1.34
C ASP A 248 43.47 1.37 1.24
N LEU A 249 43.46 2.45 0.44
CA LEU A 249 42.23 3.15 0.10
C LEU A 249 41.31 2.20 -0.70
N PRO A 250 40.05 2.00 -0.28
CA PRO A 250 39.14 1.11 -0.99
C PRO A 250 38.84 1.68 -2.38
N VAL A 251 39.44 1.08 -3.42
CA VAL A 251 39.22 1.45 -4.82
C VAL A 251 38.19 0.50 -5.43
N THR A 252 37.23 1.06 -6.18
CA THR A 252 36.29 0.26 -6.99
C THR A 252 37.03 -0.45 -8.11
N GLN A 253 37.06 -1.78 -8.08
CA GLN A 253 37.56 -2.59 -9.19
C GLN A 253 36.40 -3.03 -10.09
N ILE A 254 36.49 -2.70 -11.38
CA ILE A 254 35.47 -3.03 -12.38
C ILE A 254 36.07 -3.96 -13.44
N LEU A 255 35.56 -5.19 -13.47
CA LEU A 255 35.93 -6.22 -14.44
C LEU A 255 34.77 -6.47 -15.40
N VAL A 256 35.06 -6.42 -16.70
CA VAL A 256 34.10 -6.65 -17.79
C VAL A 256 34.61 -7.82 -18.62
N ASN A 257 33.85 -8.91 -18.70
CA ASN A 257 34.25 -10.13 -19.42
C ASN A 257 35.67 -10.61 -19.04
N ASN A 258 36.00 -10.59 -17.75
CA ASN A 258 37.31 -10.95 -17.18
C ASN A 258 38.47 -10.01 -17.56
N THR A 259 38.20 -8.86 -18.15
CA THR A 259 39.20 -7.83 -18.47
C THR A 259 38.92 -6.54 -17.69
N PRO A 260 39.94 -5.79 -17.27
CA PRO A 260 39.73 -4.54 -16.55
C PRO A 260 39.07 -3.50 -17.46
N MET A 261 38.16 -2.68 -16.89
CA MET A 261 37.36 -1.70 -17.62
C MET A 261 38.14 -0.83 -18.62
N PRO A 262 39.34 -0.28 -18.28
CA PRO A 262 40.09 0.55 -19.22
C PRO A 262 40.56 -0.19 -20.47
N GLN A 263 40.90 -1.48 -20.35
CA GLN A 263 41.33 -2.29 -21.49
C GLN A 263 40.15 -2.68 -22.38
N TYR A 264 39.00 -2.99 -21.78
CA TYR A 264 37.80 -3.39 -22.54
C TYR A 264 37.14 -2.21 -23.27
N PHE A 265 37.04 -1.04 -22.63
CA PHE A 265 36.46 0.16 -23.22
C PHE A 265 37.57 1.19 -23.48
N PRO A 266 38.05 1.36 -24.73
CA PRO A 266 39.10 2.34 -25.03
C PRO A 266 38.61 3.78 -24.91
N ASN A 267 37.33 4.02 -25.22
CA ASN A 267 36.74 5.36 -25.20
C ASN A 267 36.51 5.86 -23.78
N LEU A 268 36.99 7.07 -23.48
CA LEU A 268 36.78 7.71 -22.17
C LEU A 268 35.29 7.92 -21.85
N SER A 269 34.49 8.33 -22.83
CA SER A 269 33.05 8.57 -22.63
C SER A 269 32.29 7.32 -22.15
N ASP A 270 32.68 6.13 -22.63
CA ASP A 270 32.06 4.88 -22.20
C ASP A 270 32.46 4.56 -20.74
N ARG A 271 33.72 4.82 -20.36
CA ARG A 271 34.21 4.66 -18.97
C ARG A 271 33.50 5.60 -18.00
N GLU A 272 33.39 6.88 -18.36
CA GLU A 272 32.67 7.88 -17.57
C GLU A 272 31.20 7.50 -17.36
N ALA A 273 30.56 6.95 -18.40
CA ALA A 273 29.17 6.48 -18.30
C ALA A 273 29.04 5.34 -17.27
N ILE A 274 29.98 4.39 -17.24
CA ILE A 274 30.02 3.27 -16.28
C ILE A 274 30.26 3.76 -14.85
N ILE A 275 31.10 4.78 -14.66
CA ILE A 275 31.40 5.38 -13.35
C ILE A 275 30.25 6.25 -12.83
N ARG A 276 29.51 6.89 -13.73
CA ARG A 276 28.39 7.81 -13.42
C ARG A 276 27.42 7.32 -12.32
N PRO A 277 26.91 6.08 -12.30
CA PRO A 277 26.05 5.61 -11.22
C PRO A 277 26.69 5.74 -9.82
N PHE A 278 27.97 5.44 -9.68
CA PHE A 278 28.69 5.60 -8.41
C PHE A 278 28.84 7.07 -8.03
N LYS A 279 29.16 7.92 -9.02
CA LYS A 279 29.29 9.37 -8.79
C LYS A 279 27.97 10.02 -8.35
N VAL A 280 26.85 9.61 -8.94
CA VAL A 280 25.51 10.12 -8.57
C VAL A 280 25.10 9.63 -7.18
N ALA A 281 25.45 8.39 -6.83
CA ALA A 281 25.12 7.81 -5.54
C ALA A 281 26.04 8.28 -4.40
N GLY A 282 27.21 8.86 -4.71
CA GLY A 282 28.23 9.17 -3.71
C GLY A 282 28.97 7.93 -3.19
N LEU A 283 28.97 6.84 -3.96
CA LEU A 283 29.47 5.52 -3.57
C LEU A 283 30.72 5.10 -4.36
N LEU A 284 31.58 6.07 -4.68
CA LEU A 284 32.88 5.78 -5.30
C LEU A 284 33.79 5.11 -4.26
N GLY A 285 34.47 4.04 -4.64
CA GLY A 285 35.30 3.23 -3.73
C GLY A 285 34.56 2.15 -2.93
N ALA A 286 33.22 2.22 -2.85
CA ALA A 286 32.46 1.34 -1.95
C ALA A 286 32.20 -0.08 -2.49
N TYR A 287 32.25 -0.30 -3.81
CA TYR A 287 31.83 -1.55 -4.41
C TYR A 287 32.75 -2.02 -5.54
N ASN A 288 32.97 -3.33 -5.58
CA ASN A 288 33.56 -4.02 -6.72
C ASN A 288 32.48 -4.54 -7.66
N VAL A 289 32.78 -4.52 -8.96
CA VAL A 289 31.83 -4.89 -10.01
C VAL A 289 32.44 -5.94 -10.92
N PHE A 290 31.67 -7.00 -11.12
CA PHE A 290 31.94 -7.98 -12.16
C PHE A 290 30.78 -7.99 -13.15
N ALA A 291 31.06 -7.73 -14.42
CA ALA A 291 30.06 -7.67 -15.47
C ALA A 291 30.38 -8.63 -16.62
N LEU A 292 29.38 -9.40 -17.05
CA LEU A 292 29.45 -10.21 -18.27
C LEU A 292 28.49 -9.63 -19.31
N THR A 293 29.05 -9.12 -20.40
CA THR A 293 28.29 -8.52 -21.50
C THR A 293 28.30 -9.36 -22.75
N ARG A 294 27.15 -9.43 -23.42
CA ARG A 294 26.95 -10.15 -24.69
C ARG A 294 26.08 -9.33 -25.64
N GLY A 295 26.40 -9.36 -26.93
CA GLY A 295 25.64 -8.72 -28.01
C GLY A 295 25.83 -7.21 -28.15
N GLY A 296 25.38 -6.68 -29.28
CA GLY A 296 25.48 -5.26 -29.67
C GLY A 296 26.93 -4.72 -29.73
N GLY A 297 27.06 -3.39 -29.76
CA GLY A 297 28.36 -2.69 -29.80
C GLY A 297 28.77 -2.09 -28.46
N THR A 298 29.95 -1.44 -28.42
CA THR A 298 30.57 -0.84 -27.21
C THR A 298 29.63 0.06 -26.42
N THR A 299 28.97 1.02 -27.09
CA THR A 299 28.04 1.97 -26.45
C THR A 299 26.75 1.30 -25.94
N GLY A 300 26.31 0.23 -26.61
CA GLY A 300 25.18 -0.60 -26.18
C GLY A 300 25.52 -1.37 -24.91
N GLN A 301 26.69 -2.01 -24.90
CA GLN A 301 27.22 -2.76 -23.76
C GLN A 301 27.41 -1.85 -22.55
N THR A 302 28.05 -0.71 -22.73
CA THR A 302 28.19 0.36 -21.72
C THR A 302 26.86 0.70 -21.07
N GLY A 303 25.84 1.06 -21.86
CA GLY A 303 24.54 1.41 -21.30
C GLY A 303 23.80 0.25 -20.62
N SER A 304 24.02 -0.99 -21.06
CA SER A 304 23.50 -2.16 -20.36
C SER A 304 24.18 -2.37 -19.01
N ILE A 305 25.51 -2.23 -18.92
CA ILE A 305 26.27 -2.29 -17.66
C ILE A 305 25.78 -1.21 -16.69
N VAL A 306 25.68 0.05 -17.15
CA VAL A 306 25.22 1.19 -16.35
C VAL A 306 23.86 0.91 -15.69
N THR A 307 22.90 0.40 -16.46
CA THR A 307 21.57 0.08 -15.94
C THR A 307 21.63 -1.07 -14.92
N GLY A 308 22.52 -2.06 -15.13
CA GLY A 308 22.75 -3.15 -14.19
C GLY A 308 23.34 -2.65 -12.87
N ILE A 309 24.46 -1.91 -12.93
CA ILE A 309 25.12 -1.31 -11.77
C ILE A 309 24.15 -0.43 -10.97
N ALA A 310 23.41 0.47 -11.64
CA ALA A 310 22.46 1.34 -10.95
C ALA A 310 21.37 0.56 -10.20
N ARG A 311 20.93 -0.59 -10.71
CA ARG A 311 19.99 -1.47 -10.01
C ARG A 311 20.66 -2.24 -8.87
N GLY A 312 21.91 -2.64 -9.06
CA GLY A 312 22.71 -3.32 -8.03
C GLY A 312 22.98 -2.41 -6.83
N LEU A 313 23.34 -1.15 -7.06
CA LEU A 313 23.54 -0.15 -6.02
C LEU A 313 22.29 0.07 -5.17
N VAL A 314 21.13 0.24 -5.82
CA VAL A 314 19.85 0.36 -5.09
C VAL A 314 19.61 -0.87 -4.21
N ALA A 315 19.84 -2.06 -4.74
CA ALA A 315 19.67 -3.29 -3.96
C ALA A 315 20.64 -3.38 -2.77
N GLN A 316 21.91 -3.04 -2.98
CA GLN A 316 22.93 -3.12 -1.92
C GLN A 316 22.71 -2.09 -0.81
N GLU A 317 22.33 -0.85 -1.13
CA GLU A 317 22.01 0.14 -0.10
C GLU A 317 20.75 -0.25 0.70
N HIS A 318 19.73 -0.80 0.05
CA HIS A 318 18.57 -1.35 0.76
C HIS A 318 18.95 -2.52 1.67
N ARG A 319 19.82 -3.41 1.20
CA ARG A 319 20.35 -4.51 2.03
C ARG A 319 21.15 -3.98 3.21
N ARG A 320 22.01 -2.98 3.00
CA ARG A 320 22.81 -2.34 4.05
C ARG A 320 21.89 -1.76 5.14
N ALA A 321 20.83 -1.05 4.75
CA ALA A 321 19.84 -0.54 5.69
C ALA A 321 19.10 -1.65 6.45
N SER A 322 18.77 -2.78 5.80
CA SER A 322 18.18 -3.95 6.47
C SER A 322 19.12 -4.57 7.50
N LEU A 323 20.39 -4.80 7.16
CA LEU A 323 21.37 -5.38 8.07
C LEU A 323 21.61 -4.50 9.30
N ILE A 324 21.70 -3.18 9.11
CA ILE A 324 21.78 -2.22 10.22
C ILE A 324 20.52 -2.29 11.08
N SER A 325 19.34 -2.38 10.46
CA SER A 325 18.06 -2.52 11.17
C SER A 325 17.99 -3.80 12.00
N GLU A 326 18.44 -4.93 11.46
CA GLU A 326 18.46 -6.22 12.15
C GLU A 326 19.47 -6.23 13.30
N HIS A 327 20.69 -5.71 13.07
CA HIS A 327 21.71 -5.62 14.11
C HIS A 327 21.27 -4.73 15.27
N ILE A 328 20.73 -3.54 14.98
CA ILE A 328 20.26 -2.62 16.02
C ILE A 328 19.09 -3.23 16.79
N HIS A 329 18.19 -3.91 16.08
CA HIS A 329 17.05 -4.56 16.70
C HIS A 329 17.47 -5.63 17.71
N ASN A 330 18.34 -6.55 17.30
CA ASN A 330 18.74 -7.69 18.13
C ASN A 330 19.71 -7.28 19.26
N THR A 331 20.61 -6.33 19.00
CA THR A 331 21.66 -5.95 19.95
C THR A 331 21.18 -4.95 20.99
N PHE A 332 20.30 -4.02 20.61
CA PHE A 332 19.90 -2.90 21.48
C PHE A 332 18.39 -2.90 21.77
N ILE A 333 17.53 -2.93 20.74
CA ILE A 333 16.09 -2.72 20.93
C ILE A 333 15.43 -3.89 21.66
N GLU A 334 15.77 -5.14 21.34
CA GLU A 334 15.18 -6.32 21.99
C GLU A 334 15.53 -6.40 23.49
N PRO A 335 16.79 -6.22 23.93
CA PRO A 335 17.12 -6.08 25.35
C PRO A 335 16.34 -4.96 26.04
N ILE A 336 16.29 -3.75 25.44
CA ILE A 336 15.56 -2.62 26.01
C ILE A 336 14.05 -2.95 26.13
N ASN A 337 13.46 -3.58 25.11
CA ASN A 337 12.05 -3.99 25.16
C ASN A 337 11.79 -5.04 26.25
N ARG A 338 12.76 -5.93 26.51
CA ARG A 338 12.66 -6.92 27.59
C ARG A 338 12.73 -6.25 28.96
N GLU A 339 13.53 -5.21 29.13
CA GLU A 339 13.55 -4.40 30.36
C GLU A 339 12.26 -3.59 30.53
N LEU A 340 11.82 -2.91 29.47
CA LEU A 340 10.56 -2.16 29.46
C LEU A 340 9.33 -3.04 29.72
N SER A 341 9.36 -4.34 29.38
CA SER A 341 8.26 -5.26 29.68
C SER A 341 8.07 -5.55 31.18
N GLN A 342 9.09 -5.30 32.00
CA GLN A 342 9.03 -5.47 33.45
C GLN A 342 8.40 -4.26 34.16
N VAL A 343 8.31 -3.13 33.45
CA VAL A 343 7.80 -1.84 33.96
C VAL A 343 6.26 -1.82 33.87
N PRO A 344 5.55 -1.22 34.87
CA PRO A 344 4.10 -1.07 34.78
C PRO A 344 3.68 -0.23 33.56
N PRO A 345 2.66 -0.65 32.80
CA PRO A 345 2.30 -0.06 31.51
C PRO A 345 1.76 1.38 31.61
N THR A 346 1.33 1.80 32.80
CA THR A 346 0.87 3.16 33.07
C THR A 346 2.01 4.17 33.05
N LEU A 347 3.16 3.83 33.66
CA LEU A 347 4.33 4.70 33.69
C LEU A 347 4.97 4.81 32.31
N LEU A 348 5.11 3.67 31.62
CA LEU A 348 5.63 3.64 30.24
C LEU A 348 4.78 4.51 29.31
N ALA A 349 3.45 4.41 29.38
CA ALA A 349 2.56 5.21 28.54
C ALA A 349 2.64 6.72 28.86
N GLN A 350 2.86 7.08 30.12
CA GLN A 350 3.06 8.47 30.53
C GLN A 350 4.35 9.03 29.93
N VAL A 351 5.49 8.36 30.15
CA VAL A 351 6.81 8.78 29.65
C VAL A 351 6.83 8.83 28.12
N GLU A 352 6.26 7.82 27.44
CA GLU A 352 6.14 7.85 25.98
C GLU A 352 5.30 9.05 25.49
N SER A 353 4.26 9.44 26.21
CA SER A 353 3.44 10.59 25.83
C SER A 353 4.16 11.91 26.03
N GLU A 354 4.99 12.02 27.07
CA GLU A 354 5.83 13.19 27.36
C GLU A 354 6.93 13.36 26.30
N ILE A 355 7.64 12.28 25.93
CA ILE A 355 8.67 12.28 24.88
C ILE A 355 8.04 12.60 23.52
N LYS A 356 6.91 11.97 23.16
CA LYS A 356 6.20 12.28 21.90
C LYS A 356 5.71 13.74 21.86
N ALA A 357 5.27 14.29 23.00
CA ALA A 357 4.87 15.70 23.08
C ALA A 357 6.07 16.64 22.90
N ALA A 358 7.23 16.29 23.46
CA ALA A 358 8.48 17.04 23.31
C ALA A 358 8.92 17.08 21.83
N GLU A 359 8.93 15.94 21.14
CA GLU A 359 9.26 15.85 19.70
C GLU A 359 8.36 16.72 18.82
N VAL A 360 7.03 16.69 19.06
CA VAL A 360 6.04 17.45 18.27
C VAL A 360 6.17 18.96 18.49
N SER A 361 6.58 19.39 19.69
CA SER A 361 6.75 20.81 20.00
C SER A 361 7.99 21.43 19.34
N GLY A 362 8.96 20.61 18.89
CA GLY A 362 10.23 21.08 18.32
C GLY A 362 11.09 21.91 19.30
N MET A 363 10.64 22.09 20.54
CA MET A 363 11.39 22.71 21.62
C MET A 363 12.24 21.60 22.23
N GLY A 364 13.44 21.42 21.68
CA GLY A 364 14.49 20.63 22.31
C GLY A 364 14.62 21.08 23.77
N VAL A 365 14.62 20.09 24.67
CA VAL A 365 14.66 20.18 26.13
C VAL A 365 15.31 21.49 26.63
N HIS A 366 14.48 22.52 26.82
CA HIS A 366 14.84 23.71 27.57
C HIS A 366 13.76 23.92 28.64
N MET A 367 13.54 22.87 29.42
CA MET A 367 12.62 22.84 30.55
C MET A 367 13.37 22.45 31.83
N GLU A 368 14.63 22.87 31.97
CA GLU A 368 15.41 22.70 33.19
C GLU A 368 15.27 23.85 34.20
N MET A 369 14.52 24.91 33.89
CA MET A 369 14.45 26.09 34.75
C MET A 369 13.01 26.45 35.12
N MET A 370 12.26 25.53 35.73
CA MET A 370 11.18 25.83 36.69
C MET A 370 10.66 24.55 37.35
N GLY A 371 11.08 24.33 38.61
CA GLY A 371 10.46 23.38 39.53
C GLY A 371 11.05 21.97 39.50
N VAL A 372 11.95 21.69 40.44
CA VAL A 372 12.43 20.35 40.78
C VAL A 372 11.23 19.53 41.27
N ARG A 373 10.54 18.84 40.37
CA ARG A 373 9.73 17.68 40.73
C ARG A 373 10.74 16.57 40.99
N GLU A 374 10.82 16.08 42.22
CA GLU A 374 11.56 14.86 42.53
C GLU A 374 10.92 13.72 41.74
N GLU A 375 11.47 13.44 40.55
CA GLU A 375 11.09 12.27 39.77
C GLU A 375 11.54 11.03 40.53
N SER A 376 10.70 9.99 40.60
CA SER A 376 11.12 8.72 41.20
C SER A 376 12.26 8.13 40.37
N SER A 377 13.27 7.54 41.02
CA SER A 377 14.41 6.89 40.34
C SER A 377 13.98 5.88 39.27
N GLU A 378 12.80 5.27 39.42
CA GLU A 378 12.20 4.37 38.45
C GLU A 378 11.73 5.10 37.18
N MET A 379 11.13 6.29 37.30
CA MET A 379 10.71 7.10 36.14
C MET A 379 11.92 7.58 35.34
N GLU A 380 13.00 8.01 36.00
CA GLU A 380 14.25 8.39 35.33
C GLU A 380 14.87 7.22 34.57
N GLN A 381 14.88 6.02 35.16
CA GLN A 381 15.40 4.82 34.51
C GLN A 381 14.56 4.44 33.27
N VAL A 382 13.23 4.48 33.39
CA VAL A 382 12.32 4.22 32.26
C VAL A 382 12.50 5.25 31.16
N ARG A 383 12.63 6.53 31.52
CA ARG A 383 12.88 7.61 30.56
C ARG A 383 14.19 7.42 29.79
N ARG A 384 15.29 7.08 30.48
CA ARG A 384 16.57 6.76 29.84
C ARG A 384 16.46 5.59 28.86
N LEU A 385 15.72 4.53 29.22
CA LEU A 385 15.51 3.37 28.34
C LEU A 385 14.67 3.73 27.10
N VAL A 386 13.62 4.53 27.27
CA VAL A 386 12.78 4.97 26.14
C VAL A 386 13.56 5.92 25.22
N GLU A 387 14.33 6.86 25.78
CA GLU A 387 15.20 7.77 25.01
C GLU A 387 16.24 6.97 24.22
N ALA A 388 16.97 6.04 24.86
CA ALA A 388 17.94 5.17 24.19
C ALA A 388 17.29 4.32 23.07
N ARG A 389 16.07 3.81 23.29
CA ARG A 389 15.31 3.11 22.25
C ARG A 389 14.98 4.03 21.08
N THR A 390 14.48 5.24 21.33
CA THR A 390 14.13 6.20 20.28
C THR A 390 15.34 6.65 19.47
N GLU A 391 16.50 6.84 20.11
CA GLU A 391 17.77 7.16 19.44
C GLU A 391 18.18 6.04 18.48
N LYS A 392 18.12 4.78 18.93
CA LYS A 392 18.45 3.61 18.10
C LYS A 392 17.42 3.39 16.98
N GLU A 393 16.13 3.61 17.24
CA GLU A 393 15.12 3.62 16.18
C GLU A 393 15.35 4.76 15.16
N ALA A 394 15.85 5.92 15.60
CA ALA A 394 16.23 7.03 14.73
C ALA A 394 17.46 6.72 13.87
N GLU A 395 18.46 5.99 14.39
CA GLU A 395 19.60 5.48 13.60
C GLU A 395 19.12 4.57 12.47
N VAL A 396 18.19 3.64 12.77
CA VAL A 396 17.58 2.75 11.75
C VAL A 396 16.83 3.57 10.70
N ARG A 397 16.05 4.58 11.14
CA ARG A 397 15.33 5.47 10.24
C ARG A 397 16.28 6.23 9.32
N LYS A 398 17.36 6.81 9.86
CA LYS A 398 18.39 7.51 9.09
C LYS A 398 19.06 6.60 8.05
N ALA A 399 19.34 5.34 8.40
CA ALA A 399 19.89 4.37 7.46
C ALA A 399 18.91 4.05 6.30
N ARG A 400 17.62 3.90 6.59
CA ARG A 400 16.57 3.71 5.56
C ARG A 400 16.42 4.95 4.66
N GLU A 401 16.39 6.13 5.26
CA GLU A 401 16.32 7.40 4.52
C GLU A 401 17.53 7.62 3.61
N ALA A 402 18.73 7.22 4.03
CA ALA A 402 19.93 7.26 3.20
C ALA A 402 19.80 6.35 1.96
N ALA A 403 19.33 5.12 2.13
CA ALA A 403 19.09 4.19 1.02
C ALA A 403 18.04 4.72 0.03
N GLU A 404 16.94 5.29 0.55
CA GLU A 404 15.91 5.92 -0.29
C GLU A 404 16.45 7.14 -1.04
N THR A 405 17.30 7.95 -0.41
CA THR A 405 17.93 9.11 -1.02
C THR A 405 18.80 8.72 -2.22
N VAL A 406 19.61 7.66 -2.07
CA VAL A 406 20.42 7.11 -3.16
C VAL A 406 19.53 6.60 -4.29
N GLU A 407 18.47 5.85 -3.98
CA GLU A 407 17.54 5.37 -5.00
C GLU A 407 16.88 6.52 -5.76
N LEU A 408 16.48 7.56 -5.04
CA LEU A 408 15.83 8.73 -5.60
C LEU A 408 16.78 9.52 -6.50
N ALA A 409 18.06 9.68 -6.11
CA ALA A 409 19.10 10.29 -6.94
C ALA A 409 19.34 9.49 -8.25
N LEU A 410 19.40 8.16 -8.17
CA LEU A 410 19.56 7.28 -9.32
C LEU A 410 18.32 7.25 -10.24
N ARG A 411 17.12 7.39 -9.67
CA ARG A 411 15.87 7.55 -10.44
C ARG A 411 15.80 8.90 -11.13
N ARG A 412 16.11 10.01 -10.44
CA ARG A 412 16.14 11.38 -11.01
C ARG A 412 17.13 11.49 -12.17
N SER A 413 18.30 10.87 -12.04
CA SER A 413 19.32 10.80 -13.10
C SER A 413 18.99 9.82 -14.24
N LYS A 414 17.85 9.11 -14.16
CA LYS A 414 17.34 8.16 -15.17
C LYS A 414 18.24 6.94 -15.42
N LEU A 415 19.10 6.59 -14.47
CA LEU A 415 20.06 5.47 -14.61
C LEU A 415 19.41 4.10 -14.32
N THR A 416 18.37 4.05 -13.50
CA THR A 416 17.64 2.80 -13.18
C THR A 416 16.61 2.40 -14.24
N ARG A 417 16.18 3.36 -15.09
CA ARG A 417 15.20 3.16 -16.15
C ARG A 417 15.88 2.56 -17.38
N ARG A 418 15.28 1.51 -17.94
CA ARG A 418 15.72 0.94 -19.21
C ARG A 418 15.45 1.91 -20.36
N ASP A 419 16.45 2.15 -21.20
CA ASP A 419 16.29 2.89 -22.46
C ASP A 419 15.45 2.06 -23.47
N PRO A 420 14.24 2.52 -23.87
CA PRO A 420 13.38 1.77 -24.78
C PRO A 420 13.78 1.94 -26.26
N ARG A 421 14.75 2.81 -26.57
CA ARG A 421 15.14 3.10 -27.96
C ARG A 421 15.70 1.83 -28.62
N MET A 422 15.04 1.41 -29.69
CA MET A 422 15.41 0.27 -30.52
C MET A 422 15.63 0.71 -31.97
N VAL A 423 16.39 -0.09 -32.72
CA VAL A 423 16.56 0.14 -34.16
C VAL A 423 15.23 -0.17 -34.85
N GLU A 424 14.69 0.80 -35.55
CA GLU A 424 13.46 0.59 -36.34
C GLU A 424 13.76 -0.29 -37.55
N ARG A 425 12.84 -1.23 -37.85
CA ARG A 425 12.93 -2.04 -39.06
C ARG A 425 12.83 -1.19 -40.34
N LYS A 426 13.41 -1.68 -41.43
CA LYS A 426 13.16 -1.14 -42.78
C LYS A 426 11.67 -1.29 -43.12
N LYS A 427 11.09 -0.27 -43.75
CA LYS A 427 9.71 -0.31 -44.26
C LYS A 427 9.74 -0.51 -45.78
N THR A 428 8.78 -1.26 -46.31
CA THR A 428 8.63 -1.46 -47.76
C THR A 428 8.41 -0.11 -48.46
N GLY A 429 8.98 0.05 -49.66
CA GLY A 429 8.97 1.33 -50.39
C GLY A 429 9.88 2.43 -49.83
N LEU A 430 10.56 2.21 -48.70
CA LEU A 430 11.55 3.12 -48.13
C LEU A 430 12.97 2.56 -48.28
N ARG A 431 13.95 3.47 -48.41
CA ARG A 431 15.38 3.13 -48.45
C ARG A 431 15.88 2.61 -47.09
N LYS A 432 15.39 3.19 -45.98
CA LYS A 432 15.67 2.76 -44.60
C LYS A 432 14.36 2.73 -43.77
N SER A 433 14.44 2.80 -42.45
CA SER A 433 13.24 2.85 -41.58
C SER A 433 12.32 4.05 -41.89
N ARG A 434 12.92 5.21 -42.22
CA ARG A 434 12.20 6.46 -42.52
C ARG A 434 12.69 7.17 -43.79
N ALA A 435 13.92 6.90 -44.23
CA ALA A 435 14.48 7.53 -45.42
C ALA A 435 13.74 7.03 -46.67
N ARG A 436 13.12 7.95 -47.41
CA ARG A 436 12.47 7.66 -48.69
C ARG A 436 13.49 7.68 -49.83
N TYR A 437 13.14 7.03 -50.94
CA TYR A 437 13.82 7.30 -52.21
C TYR A 437 13.45 8.72 -52.69
N SER A 438 14.26 9.29 -53.59
CA SER A 438 13.97 10.58 -54.19
C SER A 438 12.62 10.54 -54.90
N TRP A 439 11.73 11.45 -54.52
CA TRP A 439 10.40 11.58 -55.13
C TRP A 439 10.48 12.58 -56.30
N VAL A 440 10.03 12.16 -57.48
CA VAL A 440 9.98 13.00 -58.69
C VAL A 440 8.53 13.43 -58.92
N LYS A 441 8.28 14.75 -58.94
CA LYS A 441 6.94 15.35 -59.10
C LYS A 441 6.47 15.45 -60.56
N ARG A 442 7.44 15.51 -61.48
CA ARG A 442 7.29 15.96 -62.87
C ARG A 442 6.19 15.25 -63.63
#